data_AF-A0A8S8Y258-F1
#
_entry.id   AF-A0A8S8Y258-F1
#
_cell.length_a   1.000
_cell.length_b   1.000
_cell.length_c   1.000
_cell.angle_alpha   90.00
_cell.angle_beta   90.00
_cell.angle_gamma   90.00
#
_symmetry.space_group_name_H-M   'P 1'
#
loop_
_entity.id
_entity.type
_entity.pdbx_description
1 polymer ?
#
loop_
_entity_poly.entity_id
_entity_poly.type
_entity_poly.pdbx_seq_one_letter_code
_entity_poly.pdbx_strand_id
1 'polypeptide(L)'
;MNSIFEKFSKDISGKVLFILSLSVILITLGIIQTLLFESITFFEQIAENRGWFSLEWNFGGIISSSGMAALILIFLIFADSVSRDEDGLISKLPDSLWSVPPVGVRILLAISLLQFVFVDGLLLNISILFAFVVWRKLASLQLKRKFGGNIDFTNSWRNVFCLFTFIALFDAVTMNYSGALGEFFLQNQWTPTGACADRRSLCDTMSFGVNSLLLTTLQVAFGALLIAVPLGVGTAIYLSEYANPRLVAIVKPTLEILAGVPSVVYGFFAFIYIGPLVVEFGEYAFAEGWIDEPPNVLNPINGAIVVGVMILPLVASMSEDALRAVPNELREGSLALGATKIETTFKVMIQASLSGIIASIILALSRAVGRPWP
;
A
#
# COMPACT_ATOMS: atom_id res chain seq x y z
N MET A 1 16.86 44.40 45.54
CA MET A 1 17.72 43.34 44.98
C MET A 1 16.98 42.28 44.15
N ASN A 2 15.64 42.21 44.19
CA ASN A 2 14.87 41.22 43.41
C ASN A 2 14.60 41.60 41.94
N SER A 3 14.53 42.89 41.60
CA SER A 3 14.16 43.36 40.24
C SER A 3 15.27 43.18 39.17
N ILE A 4 16.54 43.19 39.58
CA ILE A 4 17.69 43.00 38.66
C ILE A 4 17.90 41.52 38.34
N PHE A 5 17.73 40.63 39.33
CA PHE A 5 17.84 39.18 39.14
C PHE A 5 16.72 38.63 38.24
N GLU A 6 15.52 39.21 38.31
CA GLU A 6 14.38 38.83 37.47
C GLU A 6 14.58 39.24 36.00
N LYS A 7 15.21 40.40 35.75
CA LYS A 7 15.62 40.84 34.40
C LYS A 7 16.78 40.01 33.84
N PHE A 8 17.75 39.61 34.68
CA PHE A 8 18.89 38.78 34.26
C PHE A 8 18.48 37.32 34.01
N SER A 9 17.58 36.77 34.83
CA SER A 9 17.04 35.40 34.71
C SER A 9 16.25 35.18 33.41
N LYS A 10 15.48 36.20 32.97
CA LYS A 10 14.72 36.15 31.71
C LYS A 10 15.61 36.04 30.46
N ASP A 11 16.81 36.64 30.48
CA ASP A 11 17.72 36.66 29.32
C ASP A 11 18.67 35.44 29.29
N ILE A 12 19.06 34.92 30.47
CA ILE A 12 19.87 33.69 30.57
C ILE A 12 19.07 32.46 30.15
N SER A 13 17.82 32.35 30.60
CA SER A 13 16.97 31.19 30.28
C SER A 13 16.72 31.08 28.78
N GLY A 14 16.47 32.20 28.09
CA GLY A 14 16.32 32.25 26.63
C GLY A 14 17.59 31.84 25.89
N LYS A 15 18.76 32.30 26.33
CA LYS A 15 20.06 31.92 25.74
C LYS A 15 20.39 30.44 25.96
N VAL A 16 20.08 29.89 27.14
CA VAL A 16 20.27 28.47 27.44
C VAL A 16 19.35 27.60 26.58
N LEU A 17 18.05 27.95 26.47
CA LEU A 17 17.11 27.24 25.61
C LEU A 17 17.51 27.33 24.13
N PHE A 18 18.00 28.49 23.69
CA PHE A 18 18.53 28.66 22.34
C PHE A 18 19.73 27.73 22.09
N ILE A 19 20.73 27.71 22.98
CA ILE A 19 21.91 26.84 22.85
C ILE A 19 21.53 25.36 22.86
N LEU A 20 20.60 24.95 23.74
CA LEU A 20 20.11 23.57 23.78
C LEU A 20 19.39 23.19 22.48
N SER A 21 18.48 24.04 21.99
CA SER A 21 17.78 23.80 20.72
C SER A 21 18.75 23.74 19.53
N LEU A 22 19.73 24.65 19.49
CA LEU A 22 20.76 24.70 18.46
C LEU A 22 21.64 23.45 18.50
N SER A 23 22.00 22.98 19.69
CA SER A 23 22.76 21.74 19.86
C SER A 23 22.00 20.53 19.32
N VAL A 24 20.71 20.39 19.63
CA VAL A 24 19.87 19.31 19.10
C VAL A 24 19.79 19.38 17.58
N ILE A 25 19.56 20.58 17.02
CA ILE A 25 19.52 20.78 15.56
C ILE A 25 20.85 20.36 14.92
N LEU A 26 21.98 20.80 15.47
CA LEU A 26 23.31 20.45 14.94
C LEU A 26 23.60 18.94 15.03
N ILE A 27 23.18 18.28 16.12
CA ILE A 27 23.30 16.82 16.26
C ILE A 27 22.47 16.12 15.18
N THR A 28 21.22 16.53 14.97
CA THR A 28 20.37 15.92 13.94
C THR A 28 20.94 16.13 12.54
N LEU A 29 21.45 17.33 12.25
CA LEU A 29 22.06 17.65 10.96
C LEU A 29 23.35 16.83 10.75
N GLY A 30 24.16 16.66 11.80
CA GLY A 30 25.35 15.80 11.77
C GLY A 30 25.01 14.32 11.51
N ILE A 31 23.97 13.79 12.16
CA ILE A 31 23.50 12.41 11.90
C ILE A 31 23.05 12.26 10.44
N ILE A 32 22.22 13.19 9.94
CA ILE A 32 21.73 13.16 8.56
C ILE A 32 22.91 13.23 7.58
N GLN A 33 23.86 14.11 7.82
CA GLN A 33 25.05 14.26 6.99
C GLN A 33 25.87 12.97 6.96
N THR A 34 26.17 12.38 8.12
CA THR A 34 26.93 11.13 8.21
C THR A 34 26.23 9.99 7.45
N LEU A 35 24.92 9.81 7.67
CA LEU A 35 24.15 8.78 6.97
C LEU A 35 24.12 9.01 5.46
N LEU A 36 24.00 10.26 5.02
CA LEU A 36 24.00 10.61 3.60
C LEU A 36 25.37 10.33 2.97
N PHE A 37 26.46 10.69 3.63
CA PHE A 37 27.81 10.38 3.13
C PHE A 37 28.08 8.88 3.07
N GLU A 38 27.75 8.13 4.12
CA GLU A 38 27.88 6.66 4.14
C GLU A 38 27.03 5.99 3.05
N SER A 39 25.84 6.54 2.77
CA SER A 39 24.99 6.03 1.68
C SER A 39 25.63 6.28 0.31
N ILE A 40 26.17 7.48 0.08
CA ILE A 40 26.84 7.83 -1.17
C ILE A 40 28.07 6.96 -1.39
N THR A 41 28.95 6.82 -0.38
CA THR A 41 30.17 6.00 -0.48
C THR A 41 29.85 4.54 -0.74
N PHE A 42 28.79 4.00 -0.11
CA PHE A 42 28.30 2.66 -0.38
C PHE A 42 27.88 2.45 -1.83
N PHE A 43 27.04 3.35 -2.38
CA PHE A 43 26.59 3.24 -3.78
C PHE A 43 27.72 3.51 -4.78
N GLU A 44 28.67 4.38 -4.45
CA GLU A 44 29.84 4.66 -5.27
C GLU A 44 30.73 3.41 -5.43
N GLN A 45 30.97 2.66 -4.35
CA GLN A 45 31.70 1.38 -4.40
C GLN A 45 31.01 0.32 -5.26
N ILE A 46 29.68 0.26 -5.22
CA ILE A 46 28.92 -0.69 -6.06
C ILE A 46 28.96 -0.24 -7.53
N ALA A 47 28.82 1.06 -7.77
CA ALA A 47 28.85 1.64 -9.11
C ALA A 47 30.23 1.53 -9.78
N GLU A 48 31.33 1.52 -9.04
CA GLU A 48 32.69 1.33 -9.59
C GLU A 48 32.83 -0.02 -10.31
N ASN A 49 32.15 -1.06 -9.82
CA ASN A 49 32.18 -2.41 -10.40
C ASN A 49 31.11 -2.67 -11.47
N ARG A 50 29.97 -1.96 -11.44
CA ARG A 50 28.78 -2.26 -12.27
C ARG A 50 28.26 -1.10 -13.10
N GLY A 51 28.77 0.11 -12.90
CA GLY A 51 28.18 1.35 -13.40
C GLY A 51 26.97 1.80 -12.59
N TRP A 52 26.73 3.12 -12.55
CA TRP A 52 25.56 3.73 -11.89
C TRP A 52 24.24 3.30 -12.56
N PHE A 53 24.27 3.14 -13.88
CA PHE A 53 23.18 2.68 -14.73
C PHE A 53 23.78 1.77 -15.80
N SER A 54 23.17 0.61 -16.07
CA SER A 54 23.50 -0.11 -17.30
C SER A 54 22.72 0.48 -18.48
N LEU A 55 23.36 0.47 -19.64
CA LEU A 55 22.71 0.72 -20.92
C LEU A 55 22.49 -0.58 -21.71
N GLU A 56 22.67 -1.72 -21.05
CA GLU A 56 22.46 -3.05 -21.65
C GLU A 56 20.97 -3.41 -21.57
N TRP A 57 20.24 -3.05 -22.62
CA TRP A 57 18.84 -3.41 -22.76
C TRP A 57 18.70 -4.91 -23.06
N ASN A 58 18.23 -5.68 -22.08
CA ASN A 58 17.85 -7.07 -22.30
C ASN A 58 16.35 -7.19 -22.62
N PHE A 59 16.04 -7.42 -23.90
CA PHE A 59 14.67 -7.61 -24.39
C PHE A 59 13.99 -8.91 -23.93
N GLY A 60 14.65 -9.74 -23.11
CA GLY A 60 14.07 -10.96 -22.54
C GLY A 60 12.78 -10.71 -21.74
N GLY A 61 12.62 -9.55 -21.11
CA GLY A 61 11.39 -9.14 -20.42
C GLY A 61 10.18 -8.98 -21.34
N ILE A 62 10.37 -8.80 -22.66
CA ILE A 62 9.27 -8.81 -23.65
C ILE A 62 8.73 -10.23 -23.85
N ILE A 63 9.60 -11.25 -23.71
CA ILE A 63 9.25 -12.66 -23.85
C ILE A 63 8.76 -13.25 -22.51
N SER A 64 8.82 -12.49 -21.41
CA SER A 64 8.27 -12.91 -20.12
C SER A 64 6.73 -12.97 -20.14
N SER A 65 6.13 -13.60 -19.12
CA SER A 65 4.66 -13.64 -18.97
C SER A 65 4.05 -12.23 -18.92
N SER A 66 4.71 -11.28 -18.26
CA SER A 66 4.31 -9.87 -18.21
C SER A 66 4.48 -9.14 -19.55
N GLY A 67 5.55 -9.44 -20.29
CA GLY A 67 5.76 -8.91 -21.65
C GLY A 67 4.72 -9.40 -22.65
N MET A 68 4.39 -10.69 -22.62
CA MET A 68 3.30 -11.27 -23.42
C MET A 68 1.94 -10.67 -23.05
N ALA A 69 1.68 -10.45 -21.76
CA ALA A 69 0.47 -9.77 -21.28
C ALA A 69 0.35 -8.35 -21.86
N ALA A 70 1.43 -7.57 -21.83
CA ALA A 70 1.49 -6.23 -22.40
C ALA A 70 1.22 -6.23 -23.91
N LEU A 71 1.84 -7.15 -24.66
CA LEU A 71 1.61 -7.28 -26.11
C LEU A 71 0.16 -7.61 -26.45
N ILE A 72 -0.47 -8.54 -25.70
CA ILE A 72 -1.89 -8.87 -25.87
C ILE A 72 -2.75 -7.64 -25.62
N LEU A 73 -2.53 -6.91 -24.53
CA LEU A 73 -3.34 -5.73 -24.20
C LEU A 73 -3.19 -4.59 -25.21
N ILE A 74 -1.97 -4.33 -25.71
CA ILE A 74 -1.72 -3.36 -26.78
C ILE A 74 -2.48 -3.76 -28.05
N PHE A 75 -2.43 -5.05 -28.42
CA PHE A 75 -3.17 -5.57 -29.56
C PHE A 75 -4.69 -5.40 -29.38
N LEU A 76 -5.23 -5.62 -28.18
CA LEU A 76 -6.65 -5.41 -27.89
C LEU A 76 -7.08 -3.96 -27.98
N ILE A 77 -6.26 -3.02 -27.50
CA ILE A 77 -6.51 -1.57 -27.62
C ILE A 77 -6.52 -1.18 -29.10
N PHE A 78 -5.57 -1.69 -29.87
CA PHE A 78 -5.53 -1.47 -31.31
C PHE A 78 -6.77 -2.04 -32.01
N ALA A 79 -7.18 -3.27 -31.66
CA ALA A 79 -8.39 -3.91 -32.20
C ALA A 79 -9.67 -3.14 -31.84
N ASP A 80 -9.84 -2.66 -30.59
CA ASP A 80 -10.98 -1.80 -30.21
C ASP A 80 -10.96 -0.48 -30.99
N SER A 81 -9.79 0.12 -31.21
CA SER A 81 -9.65 1.37 -31.98
C SER A 81 -10.04 1.18 -33.45
N VAL A 82 -9.47 0.16 -34.12
CA VAL A 82 -9.78 -0.17 -35.53
C VAL A 82 -11.24 -0.58 -35.70
N SER A 83 -11.85 -1.18 -34.67
CA SER A 83 -13.25 -1.59 -34.75
C SER A 83 -14.23 -0.42 -34.79
N ARG A 84 -13.82 0.78 -34.39
CA ARG A 84 -14.68 1.97 -34.46
C ARG A 84 -14.86 2.47 -35.89
N ASP A 85 -13.91 2.15 -36.75
CA ASP A 85 -13.99 2.48 -38.17
C ASP A 85 -15.03 1.59 -38.88
N GLU A 86 -15.81 2.19 -39.78
CA GLU A 86 -16.88 1.51 -40.51
C GLU A 86 -16.31 0.64 -41.65
N ASP A 87 -15.29 1.14 -42.35
CA ASP A 87 -14.63 0.47 -43.48
C ASP A 87 -13.34 -0.29 -43.09
N GLY A 88 -13.10 -0.45 -41.79
CA GLY A 88 -11.87 -1.01 -41.24
C GLY A 88 -11.66 -2.50 -41.54
N LEU A 89 -10.40 -2.96 -41.43
CA LEU A 89 -9.97 -4.35 -41.68
C LEU A 89 -10.81 -5.43 -40.96
N ILE A 90 -11.43 -5.09 -39.83
CA ILE A 90 -12.22 -6.00 -39.00
C ILE A 90 -13.57 -6.36 -39.65
N SER A 91 -14.14 -5.49 -40.50
CA SER A 91 -15.40 -5.76 -41.21
C SER A 91 -15.25 -6.78 -42.35
N LYS A 92 -14.01 -7.04 -42.79
CA LYS A 92 -13.67 -8.00 -43.85
C LYS A 92 -13.39 -9.42 -43.34
N LEU A 93 -13.42 -9.64 -42.02
CA LEU A 93 -13.19 -10.94 -41.42
C LEU A 93 -14.38 -11.90 -41.63
N PRO A 94 -14.14 -13.22 -41.77
CA PRO A 94 -15.22 -14.17 -42.06
C PRO A 94 -16.22 -14.27 -40.90
N ASP A 95 -17.50 -14.39 -41.25
CA ASP A 95 -18.63 -14.39 -40.32
C ASP A 95 -18.53 -15.48 -39.23
N SER A 96 -17.84 -16.59 -39.52
CA SER A 96 -17.63 -17.72 -38.61
C SER A 96 -16.90 -17.34 -37.31
N LEU A 97 -16.09 -16.28 -37.32
CA LEU A 97 -15.36 -15.78 -36.15
C LEU A 97 -16.25 -15.05 -35.14
N TRP A 98 -17.41 -14.54 -35.58
CA TRP A 98 -18.28 -13.70 -34.77
C TRP A 98 -19.54 -14.44 -34.29
N SER A 99 -20.03 -15.39 -35.08
CA SER A 99 -21.26 -16.14 -34.79
C SER A 99 -20.99 -17.43 -34.02
N VAL A 100 -20.43 -17.33 -32.81
CA VAL A 100 -20.18 -18.50 -31.96
C VAL A 100 -21.45 -18.90 -31.19
N PRO A 101 -21.82 -20.20 -31.15
CA PRO A 101 -22.98 -20.67 -30.40
C PRO A 101 -22.90 -20.32 -28.90
N PRO A 102 -24.04 -20.13 -28.20
CA PRO A 102 -24.07 -19.77 -26.79
C PRO A 102 -23.28 -20.75 -25.89
N VAL A 103 -23.27 -22.03 -26.25
CA VAL A 103 -22.50 -23.09 -25.58
C VAL A 103 -20.99 -22.86 -25.77
N GLY A 104 -20.55 -22.53 -26.98
CA GLY A 104 -19.14 -22.24 -27.29
C GLY A 104 -18.63 -21.01 -26.53
N VAL A 105 -19.47 -19.98 -26.35
CA VAL A 105 -19.11 -18.79 -25.56
C VAL A 105 -18.92 -19.15 -24.08
N ARG A 106 -19.77 -20.01 -23.51
CA ARG A 106 -19.61 -20.49 -22.12
C ARG A 106 -18.38 -21.37 -21.95
N ILE A 107 -18.07 -22.22 -22.92
CA ILE A 107 -16.86 -23.05 -22.93
C ILE A 107 -15.61 -22.18 -23.00
N LEU A 108 -15.56 -21.17 -23.89
CA LEU A 108 -14.43 -20.25 -24.00
C LEU A 108 -14.24 -19.42 -22.72
N LEU A 109 -15.32 -18.95 -22.11
CA LEU A 109 -15.26 -18.27 -20.81
C LEU A 109 -14.75 -19.21 -19.71
N ALA A 110 -15.24 -20.45 -19.65
CA ALA A 110 -14.77 -21.45 -18.71
C ALA A 110 -13.28 -21.77 -18.92
N ILE A 111 -12.81 -21.88 -20.17
CA ILE A 111 -11.38 -22.08 -20.49
C ILE A 111 -10.55 -20.87 -20.03
N SER A 112 -11.00 -19.63 -20.30
CA SER A 112 -10.30 -18.42 -19.87
C SER A 112 -10.23 -18.26 -18.34
N LEU A 113 -11.23 -18.74 -17.62
CA LEU A 113 -11.24 -18.76 -16.15
C LEU A 113 -10.40 -19.92 -15.60
N LEU A 114 -10.45 -21.09 -16.23
CA LEU A 114 -9.71 -22.28 -15.81
C LEU A 114 -8.20 -22.07 -15.96
N GLN A 115 -7.75 -21.21 -16.87
CA GLN A 115 -6.35 -20.83 -16.99
C GLN A 115 -5.76 -20.18 -15.73
N PHE A 116 -6.58 -19.55 -14.88
CA PHE A 116 -6.11 -19.03 -13.57
C PHE A 116 -5.56 -20.11 -12.64
N VAL A 117 -5.94 -21.37 -12.86
CA VAL A 117 -5.51 -22.51 -12.04
C VAL A 117 -4.21 -23.13 -12.56
N PHE A 118 -3.92 -23.00 -13.85
CA PHE A 118 -2.84 -23.75 -14.51
C PHE A 118 -1.67 -22.89 -15.01
N VAL A 119 -1.84 -21.57 -15.10
CA VAL A 119 -0.83 -20.66 -15.64
C VAL A 119 -0.37 -19.68 -14.56
N ASP A 120 0.93 -19.73 -14.25
CA ASP A 120 1.58 -18.79 -13.35
C ASP A 120 1.71 -17.42 -14.03
N GLY A 121 1.09 -16.39 -13.44
CA GLY A 121 1.17 -15.01 -13.93
C GLY A 121 -0.18 -14.30 -13.95
N LEU A 122 -0.46 -13.57 -12.87
CA LEU A 122 -1.71 -12.83 -12.68
C LEU A 122 -2.00 -11.84 -13.83
N LEU A 123 -0.98 -11.12 -14.32
CA LEU A 123 -1.12 -10.15 -15.41
C LEU A 123 -1.47 -10.80 -16.75
N LEU A 124 -0.90 -11.97 -17.05
CA LEU A 124 -1.19 -12.72 -18.27
C LEU A 124 -2.62 -13.26 -18.25
N ASN A 125 -3.05 -13.84 -17.13
CA ASN A 125 -4.40 -14.36 -16.93
C ASN A 125 -5.47 -13.27 -17.03
N ILE A 126 -5.23 -12.09 -16.44
CA ILE A 126 -6.10 -10.92 -16.58
C ILE A 126 -6.16 -10.45 -18.04
N SER A 127 -5.04 -10.47 -18.75
CA SER A 127 -4.98 -10.04 -20.17
C SER A 127 -5.77 -10.96 -21.09
N ILE A 128 -5.77 -12.27 -20.83
CA ILE A 128 -6.55 -13.25 -21.61
C ILE A 128 -8.06 -13.11 -21.32
N LEU A 129 -8.46 -12.86 -20.07
CA LEU A 129 -9.86 -12.53 -19.75
C LEU A 129 -10.31 -11.25 -20.45
N PHE A 130 -9.47 -10.23 -20.48
CA PHE A 130 -9.78 -9.00 -21.22
C PHE A 130 -9.86 -9.26 -22.73
N ALA A 131 -9.04 -10.14 -23.29
CA ALA A 131 -9.16 -10.55 -24.68
C ALA A 131 -10.53 -11.17 -24.98
N PHE A 132 -11.04 -12.02 -24.09
CA PHE A 132 -12.38 -12.60 -24.21
C PHE A 132 -13.48 -11.52 -24.15
N VAL A 133 -13.40 -10.57 -23.21
CA VAL A 133 -14.37 -9.47 -23.08
C VAL A 133 -14.38 -8.59 -24.32
N VAL A 134 -13.20 -8.21 -24.82
CA VAL A 134 -13.06 -7.40 -26.03
C VAL A 134 -13.59 -8.15 -27.25
N TRP A 135 -13.24 -9.42 -27.43
CA TRP A 135 -13.77 -10.24 -28.51
C TRP A 135 -15.31 -10.32 -28.46
N ARG A 136 -15.90 -10.52 -27.28
CA ARG A 136 -17.37 -10.57 -27.14
C ARG A 136 -18.02 -9.24 -27.50
N LYS A 137 -17.42 -8.13 -27.09
CA LYS A 137 -17.86 -6.77 -27.45
C LYS A 137 -17.76 -6.56 -28.96
N LEU A 138 -16.64 -6.88 -29.58
CA LEU A 138 -16.43 -6.78 -31.03
C LEU A 138 -17.45 -7.63 -31.80
N ALA A 139 -17.67 -8.88 -31.39
CA ALA A 139 -18.69 -9.75 -31.98
C ALA A 139 -20.09 -9.13 -31.91
N SER A 140 -20.44 -8.52 -30.78
CA SER A 140 -21.74 -7.84 -30.64
C SER A 140 -21.87 -6.61 -31.54
N LEU A 141 -20.77 -5.85 -31.73
CA LEU A 141 -20.75 -4.67 -32.60
C LEU A 141 -20.89 -5.06 -34.07
N GLN A 142 -20.17 -6.09 -34.52
CA GLN A 142 -20.25 -6.59 -35.90
C GLN A 142 -21.64 -7.18 -36.21
N LEU A 143 -22.22 -7.95 -35.27
CA LEU A 143 -23.59 -8.44 -35.42
C LEU A 143 -24.60 -7.28 -35.48
N LYS A 144 -24.47 -6.25 -34.63
CA LYS A 144 -25.33 -5.07 -34.67
C LYS A 144 -25.22 -4.29 -35.99
N ARG A 145 -24.02 -4.15 -36.56
CA ARG A 145 -23.81 -3.54 -37.88
C ARG A 145 -24.55 -4.29 -38.98
N LYS A 146 -24.50 -5.63 -38.95
CA LYS A 146 -25.14 -6.49 -39.97
C LYS A 146 -26.67 -6.53 -39.84
N PHE A 147 -27.20 -6.46 -38.62
CA PHE A 147 -28.64 -6.55 -38.32
C PHE A 147 -29.31 -5.19 -38.06
N GLY A 148 -28.61 -4.07 -38.27
CA GLY A 148 -29.17 -2.71 -38.18
C GLY A 148 -29.49 -2.22 -36.75
N GLY A 149 -28.78 -2.71 -35.74
CA GLY A 149 -28.97 -2.30 -34.34
C GLY A 149 -28.21 -1.03 -33.96
N ASN A 150 -28.69 -0.27 -32.96
CA ASN A 150 -28.01 0.94 -32.49
C ASN A 150 -26.63 0.64 -31.87
N ILE A 151 -25.63 1.45 -32.22
CA ILE A 151 -24.23 1.28 -31.85
C ILE A 151 -23.83 2.36 -30.84
N ASP A 152 -23.75 1.98 -29.57
CA ASP A 152 -23.26 2.86 -28.51
C ASP A 152 -21.80 2.52 -28.17
N PHE A 153 -20.90 3.50 -28.29
CA PHE A 153 -19.49 3.34 -27.93
C PHE A 153 -19.24 3.80 -26.48
N THR A 154 -19.21 2.87 -25.54
CA THR A 154 -18.83 3.17 -24.15
C THR A 154 -17.30 3.12 -23.97
N ASN A 155 -16.72 4.17 -23.39
CA ASN A 155 -15.26 4.27 -23.15
C ASN A 155 -14.80 3.64 -21.82
N SER A 156 -15.71 3.24 -20.92
CA SER A 156 -15.37 2.85 -19.54
C SER A 156 -14.31 1.74 -19.44
N TRP A 157 -14.39 0.74 -20.33
CA TRP A 157 -13.45 -0.39 -20.34
C TRP A 157 -12.08 -0.04 -20.89
N ARG A 158 -11.99 0.98 -21.77
CA ARG A 158 -10.74 1.35 -22.43
C ARG A 158 -9.73 1.95 -21.45
N ASN A 159 -10.21 2.75 -20.50
CA ASN A 159 -9.36 3.34 -19.46
C ASN A 159 -8.77 2.26 -18.55
N VAL A 160 -9.57 1.25 -18.21
CA VAL A 160 -9.13 0.09 -17.43
C VAL A 160 -8.05 -0.68 -18.20
N PHE A 161 -8.24 -0.94 -19.50
CA PHE A 161 -7.23 -1.62 -20.32
C PHE A 161 -5.94 -0.80 -20.44
N CYS A 162 -6.02 0.51 -20.66
CA CYS A 162 -4.84 1.37 -20.71
C CYS A 162 -4.04 1.32 -19.40
N LEU A 163 -4.73 1.31 -18.25
CA LEU A 163 -4.08 1.19 -16.95
C LEU A 163 -3.35 -0.15 -16.79
N PHE A 164 -4.02 -1.27 -17.09
CA PHE A 164 -3.39 -2.61 -17.02
C PHE A 164 -2.27 -2.78 -18.03
N THR A 165 -2.37 -2.16 -19.21
CA THR A 165 -1.31 -2.15 -20.23
C THR A 165 -0.09 -1.40 -19.72
N PHE A 166 -0.31 -0.24 -19.07
CA PHE A 166 0.77 0.54 -18.47
C PHE A 166 1.46 -0.24 -17.35
N ILE A 167 0.69 -0.91 -16.48
CA ILE A 167 1.23 -1.76 -15.41
C ILE A 167 2.05 -2.94 -15.99
N ALA A 168 1.52 -3.63 -16.99
CA ALA A 168 2.20 -4.77 -17.63
C ALA A 168 3.47 -4.33 -18.39
N LEU A 169 3.43 -3.19 -19.09
CA LEU A 169 4.61 -2.61 -19.73
C LEU A 169 5.65 -2.19 -18.72
N PHE A 170 5.23 -1.54 -17.63
CA PHE A 170 6.12 -1.14 -16.56
C PHE A 170 6.81 -2.37 -15.98
N ASP A 171 6.06 -3.40 -15.58
CA ASP A 171 6.60 -4.65 -15.05
C ASP A 171 7.57 -5.35 -16.03
N ALA A 172 7.21 -5.44 -17.32
CA ALA A 172 8.05 -6.03 -18.36
C ALA A 172 9.36 -5.25 -18.61
N VAL A 173 9.32 -3.92 -18.50
CA VAL A 173 10.48 -3.03 -18.66
C VAL A 173 11.34 -3.03 -17.40
N THR A 174 10.74 -3.08 -16.20
CA THR A 174 11.46 -3.09 -14.92
C THR A 174 12.13 -4.41 -14.63
N MET A 175 11.71 -5.52 -15.26
CA MET A 175 12.31 -6.84 -15.08
C MET A 175 13.80 -6.93 -15.47
N ASN A 176 14.38 -5.96 -16.18
CA ASN A 176 15.75 -6.06 -16.71
C ASN A 176 16.58 -4.76 -16.71
N TYR A 177 16.37 -3.84 -15.76
CA TYR A 177 17.37 -2.78 -15.55
C TYR A 177 18.54 -3.35 -14.75
N SER A 178 19.70 -3.49 -15.40
CA SER A 178 20.97 -3.73 -14.69
C SER A 178 21.66 -2.41 -14.31
N GLY A 179 22.56 -2.44 -13.31
CA GLY A 179 23.24 -1.25 -12.77
C GLY A 179 22.86 -0.92 -11.32
N ALA A 180 23.75 -0.24 -10.60
CA ALA A 180 23.70 -0.13 -9.13
C ALA A 180 22.38 0.42 -8.57
N LEU A 181 21.84 1.52 -9.14
CA LEU A 181 20.58 2.11 -8.68
C LEU A 181 19.35 1.47 -9.32
N GLY A 182 19.46 1.06 -10.58
CA GLY A 182 18.35 0.42 -11.32
C GLY A 182 17.97 -0.93 -10.70
N GLU A 183 18.97 -1.77 -10.42
CA GLU A 183 18.78 -3.04 -9.72
C GLU A 183 18.23 -2.82 -8.32
N PHE A 184 18.78 -1.86 -7.57
CA PHE A 184 18.34 -1.55 -6.21
C PHE A 184 16.85 -1.19 -6.13
N PHE A 185 16.39 -0.22 -6.95
CA PHE A 185 15.01 0.27 -6.88
C PHE A 185 13.99 -0.63 -7.57
N LEU A 186 14.36 -1.31 -8.66
CA LEU A 186 13.40 -1.98 -9.55
C LEU A 186 13.41 -3.50 -9.45
N GLN A 187 14.50 -4.13 -8.98
CA GLN A 187 14.52 -5.59 -8.84
C GLN A 187 13.90 -6.07 -7.52
N ASN A 188 13.26 -7.24 -7.60
CA ASN A 188 12.66 -7.91 -6.44
C ASN A 188 13.71 -8.59 -5.56
N GLN A 189 14.86 -8.94 -6.14
CA GLN A 189 16.01 -9.54 -5.47
C GLN A 189 17.25 -8.82 -5.95
N TRP A 190 17.83 -7.98 -5.10
CA TRP A 190 19.12 -7.34 -5.38
C TRP A 190 20.16 -7.89 -4.42
N THR A 191 21.25 -8.44 -4.99
CA THR A 191 22.41 -8.87 -4.23
C THR A 191 23.55 -7.90 -4.53
N PRO A 192 24.07 -7.14 -3.54
CA PRO A 192 25.24 -6.28 -3.73
C PRO A 192 26.51 -7.15 -3.79
N THR A 193 26.60 -8.01 -4.81
CA THR A 193 27.77 -8.86 -5.09
C THR A 193 28.88 -7.97 -5.64
N GLY A 194 29.74 -7.49 -4.73
CA GLY A 194 30.86 -6.57 -5.01
C GLY A 194 31.37 -5.78 -3.79
N ALA A 195 30.58 -5.61 -2.73
CA ALA A 195 30.97 -4.86 -1.53
C ALA A 195 31.61 -5.72 -0.42
N CYS A 196 31.59 -7.05 -0.55
CA CYS A 196 32.07 -7.98 0.47
C CYS A 196 33.51 -8.45 0.17
N ALA A 197 34.51 -7.58 0.32
CA ALA A 197 35.91 -8.02 0.30
C ALA A 197 36.31 -8.68 1.64
N ASP A 198 35.77 -8.22 2.78
CA ASP A 198 36.06 -8.80 4.09
C ASP A 198 35.08 -8.26 5.16
N ARG A 199 34.02 -9.03 5.50
CA ARG A 199 33.34 -9.08 6.82
C ARG A 199 32.06 -9.92 6.76
N ARG A 200 32.19 -11.17 7.25
CA ARG A 200 31.14 -12.18 7.49
C ARG A 200 30.44 -12.69 6.21
N SER A 201 30.51 -14.00 6.05
CA SER A 201 30.00 -14.84 4.95
C SER A 201 28.47 -14.85 4.77
N LEU A 202 27.78 -13.74 5.03
CA LEU A 202 26.33 -13.59 4.90
C LEU A 202 25.88 -13.18 3.49
N CYS A 203 26.82 -12.88 2.57
CA CYS A 203 26.53 -12.25 1.29
C CYS A 203 25.99 -13.19 0.19
N ASP A 204 26.21 -14.51 0.27
CA ASP A 204 25.70 -15.46 -0.75
C ASP A 204 24.20 -15.76 -0.62
N THR A 205 23.57 -15.41 0.51
CA THR A 205 22.17 -15.76 0.81
C THR A 205 21.26 -14.56 1.05
N MET A 206 21.78 -13.33 0.99
CA MET A 206 21.01 -12.11 1.27
C MET A 206 20.67 -11.36 -0.03
N SER A 207 19.44 -11.52 -0.50
CA SER A 207 18.85 -10.68 -1.55
C SER A 207 17.91 -9.65 -0.93
N PHE A 208 18.13 -8.37 -1.19
CA PHE A 208 17.31 -7.26 -0.70
C PHE A 208 16.81 -6.44 -1.89
N GLY A 209 15.58 -6.66 -2.36
CA GLY A 209 14.98 -5.78 -3.38
C GLY A 209 14.16 -4.65 -2.74
N VAL A 210 14.39 -3.38 -3.12
CA VAL A 210 13.57 -2.27 -2.60
C VAL A 210 12.10 -2.45 -2.97
N ASN A 211 11.80 -2.98 -4.15
CA ASN A 211 10.42 -3.24 -4.55
C ASN A 211 9.73 -4.22 -3.61
N SER A 212 10.41 -5.32 -3.26
CA SER A 212 9.89 -6.31 -2.31
C SER A 212 9.70 -5.72 -0.91
N LEU A 213 10.65 -4.92 -0.44
CA LEU A 213 10.58 -4.23 0.86
C LEU A 213 9.45 -3.19 0.90
N LEU A 214 9.28 -2.43 -0.18
CA LEU A 214 8.22 -1.42 -0.31
C LEU A 214 6.84 -2.07 -0.33
N LEU A 215 6.67 -3.11 -1.15
CA LEU A 215 5.41 -3.86 -1.24
C LEU A 215 5.05 -4.51 0.10
N THR A 216 6.02 -5.14 0.77
CA THR A 216 5.81 -5.74 2.08
C THR A 216 5.43 -4.68 3.12
N THR A 217 6.13 -3.54 3.13
CA THR A 217 5.83 -2.43 4.05
C THR A 217 4.44 -1.85 3.80
N LEU A 218 4.04 -1.68 2.54
CA LEU A 218 2.70 -1.21 2.17
C LEU A 218 1.61 -2.22 2.56
N GLN A 219 1.84 -3.52 2.36
CA GLN A 219 0.92 -4.58 2.79
C GLN A 219 0.73 -4.58 4.31
N VAL A 220 1.82 -4.52 5.07
CA VAL A 220 1.80 -4.43 6.53
C VAL A 220 1.09 -3.17 6.99
N ALA A 221 1.42 -2.01 6.42
CA ALA A 221 0.80 -0.73 6.79
C ALA A 221 -0.70 -0.71 6.47
N PHE A 222 -1.10 -1.22 5.31
CA PHE A 222 -2.51 -1.32 4.92
C PHE A 222 -3.28 -2.28 5.84
N GLY A 223 -2.74 -3.48 6.09
CA GLY A 223 -3.33 -4.43 7.02
C GLY A 223 -3.44 -3.88 8.44
N ALA A 224 -2.43 -3.15 8.91
CA ALA A 224 -2.45 -2.49 10.21
C ALA A 224 -3.56 -1.43 10.30
N LEU A 225 -3.77 -0.62 9.25
CA LEU A 225 -4.84 0.36 9.20
C LEU A 225 -6.23 -0.29 9.22
N LEU A 226 -6.42 -1.40 8.52
CA LEU A 226 -7.70 -2.14 8.54
C LEU A 226 -8.09 -2.60 9.95
N ILE A 227 -7.12 -2.83 10.83
CA ILE A 227 -7.35 -3.19 12.22
C ILE A 227 -7.48 -1.94 13.08
N ALA A 228 -6.50 -1.04 13.00
CA ALA A 228 -6.36 0.08 13.93
C ALA A 228 -7.37 1.19 13.70
N VAL A 229 -7.78 1.47 12.45
CA VAL A 229 -8.72 2.55 12.15
C VAL A 229 -10.12 2.25 12.70
N PRO A 230 -10.79 1.12 12.38
CA PRO A 230 -12.12 0.87 12.91
C PRO A 230 -12.13 0.73 14.42
N LEU A 231 -11.15 0.04 15.01
CA LEU A 231 -11.07 -0.14 16.46
C LEU A 231 -10.70 1.18 17.16
N GLY A 232 -9.75 1.93 16.63
CA GLY A 232 -9.29 3.19 17.20
C GLY A 232 -10.35 4.29 17.11
N VAL A 233 -10.92 4.51 15.93
CA VAL A 233 -12.00 5.50 15.73
C VAL A 233 -13.26 5.08 16.50
N GLY A 234 -13.60 3.79 16.53
CA GLY A 234 -14.71 3.28 17.35
C GLY A 234 -14.50 3.55 18.85
N THR A 235 -13.29 3.31 19.35
CA THR A 235 -12.92 3.61 20.74
C THR A 235 -13.00 5.12 21.02
N ALA A 236 -12.53 5.95 20.08
CA ALA A 236 -12.59 7.40 20.18
C ALA A 236 -14.03 7.93 20.24
N ILE A 237 -14.91 7.42 19.38
CA ILE A 237 -16.35 7.75 19.38
C ILE A 237 -17.00 7.35 20.71
N TYR A 238 -16.69 6.15 21.20
CA TYR A 238 -17.23 5.69 22.48
C TYR A 238 -16.75 6.56 23.65
N LEU A 239 -15.45 6.86 23.73
CA LEU A 239 -14.87 7.67 24.82
C LEU A 239 -15.31 9.14 24.79
N SER A 240 -15.53 9.71 23.60
CA SER A 240 -15.96 11.10 23.47
C SER A 240 -17.46 11.29 23.70
N GLU A 241 -18.31 10.39 23.17
CA GLU A 241 -19.76 10.61 23.16
C GLU A 241 -20.53 9.77 24.19
N TYR A 242 -20.08 8.55 24.51
CA TYR A 242 -20.88 7.59 25.29
C TYR A 242 -20.32 7.27 26.67
N ALA A 243 -19.01 7.35 26.85
CA ALA A 243 -18.35 6.95 28.08
C ALA A 243 -18.64 7.91 29.25
N ASN A 244 -18.76 7.33 30.45
CA ASN A 244 -18.82 8.09 31.69
C ASN A 244 -17.46 8.80 31.94
N PRO A 245 -17.43 10.05 32.44
CA PRO A 245 -16.20 10.76 32.79
C PRO A 245 -15.15 9.95 33.56
N ARG A 246 -15.57 9.06 34.48
CA ARG A 246 -14.65 8.19 35.22
C ARG A 246 -13.91 7.19 34.34
N LEU A 247 -14.59 6.62 33.35
CA LEU A 247 -13.97 5.67 32.42
C LEU A 247 -12.93 6.38 31.56
N VAL A 248 -13.26 7.58 31.07
CA VAL A 248 -12.32 8.34 30.24
C VAL A 248 -11.09 8.75 31.03
N ALA A 249 -11.24 9.15 32.29
CA ALA A 249 -10.14 9.50 33.17
C ALA A 249 -9.13 8.36 33.41
N ILE A 250 -9.52 7.10 33.15
CA ILE A 250 -8.65 5.92 33.28
C ILE A 250 -8.13 5.48 31.90
N VAL A 251 -9.02 5.35 30.91
CA VAL A 251 -8.69 4.80 29.61
C VAL A 251 -7.81 5.74 28.80
N LYS A 252 -8.09 7.05 28.80
CA LYS A 252 -7.33 8.03 27.99
C LYS A 252 -5.84 8.08 28.38
N PRO A 253 -5.47 8.24 29.67
CA PRO A 253 -4.06 8.15 30.08
C PRO A 253 -3.41 6.81 29.72
N THR A 254 -4.17 5.71 29.80
CA THR A 254 -3.65 4.37 29.44
C THR A 254 -3.31 4.29 27.94
N LEU A 255 -4.16 4.83 27.07
CA LEU A 255 -3.90 4.90 25.63
C LEU A 255 -2.65 5.74 25.31
N GLU A 256 -2.48 6.87 26.00
CA GLU A 256 -1.30 7.74 25.82
C GLU A 256 -0.01 7.06 26.30
N ILE A 257 -0.04 6.36 27.43
CA ILE A 257 1.09 5.58 27.92
C ILE A 257 1.43 4.47 26.93
N LEU A 258 0.44 3.72 26.42
CA LEU A 258 0.64 2.67 25.43
C LEU A 258 1.23 3.21 24.11
N ALA A 259 0.83 4.40 23.68
CA ALA A 259 1.39 5.06 22.50
C ALA A 259 2.85 5.52 22.69
N GLY A 260 3.27 5.74 23.94
CA GLY A 260 4.63 6.09 24.35
C GLY A 260 5.58 4.89 24.46
N VAL A 261 5.08 3.65 24.46
CA VAL A 261 5.91 2.45 24.56
C VAL A 261 6.83 2.34 23.33
N PRO A 262 8.14 2.06 23.51
CA PRO A 262 9.08 1.90 22.39
C PRO A 262 8.68 0.75 21.46
N SER A 263 8.77 0.95 20.14
CA SER A 263 8.37 -0.09 19.16
C SER A 263 9.18 -1.39 19.27
N VAL A 264 10.43 -1.32 19.73
CA VAL A 264 11.28 -2.51 19.93
C VAL A 264 10.64 -3.49 20.92
N VAL A 265 9.95 -2.97 21.95
CA VAL A 265 9.24 -3.81 22.93
C VAL A 265 8.06 -4.52 22.26
N TYR A 266 7.29 -3.81 21.44
CA TYR A 266 6.19 -4.40 20.68
C TYR A 266 6.69 -5.45 19.68
N GLY A 267 7.78 -5.17 18.96
CA GLY A 267 8.38 -6.12 18.01
C GLY A 267 8.86 -7.41 18.68
N PHE A 268 9.51 -7.30 19.84
CA PHE A 268 9.97 -8.48 20.58
C PHE A 268 8.82 -9.28 21.20
N PHE A 269 7.84 -8.59 21.80
CA PHE A 269 6.62 -9.24 22.30
C PHE A 269 5.86 -9.95 21.18
N ALA A 270 5.74 -9.30 20.02
CA ALA A 270 5.12 -9.87 18.84
C ALA A 270 5.85 -11.13 18.37
N PHE A 271 7.17 -11.09 18.25
CA PHE A 271 7.95 -12.24 17.83
C PHE A 271 7.77 -13.44 18.76
N ILE A 272 7.72 -13.22 20.08
CA ILE A 272 7.62 -14.31 21.07
C ILE A 272 6.20 -14.83 21.24
N TYR A 273 5.18 -13.96 21.22
CA TYR A 273 3.81 -14.33 21.57
C TYR A 273 2.86 -14.32 20.39
N ILE A 274 2.86 -13.26 19.58
CA ILE A 274 1.91 -13.12 18.45
C ILE A 274 2.33 -14.03 17.29
N GLY A 275 3.63 -14.09 16.97
CA GLY A 275 4.17 -14.87 15.87
C GLY A 275 3.78 -16.35 15.94
N PRO A 276 4.03 -17.05 17.05
CA PRO A 276 3.63 -18.44 17.20
C PRO A 276 2.12 -18.65 17.08
N LEU A 277 1.29 -17.76 17.64
CA LEU A 277 -0.17 -17.85 17.54
C LEU A 277 -0.67 -17.69 16.10
N VAL A 278 -0.08 -16.76 15.34
CA VAL A 278 -0.43 -16.55 13.92
C VAL A 278 0.01 -17.74 13.08
N VAL A 279 1.18 -18.33 13.36
CA VAL A 279 1.65 -19.54 12.69
C VAL A 279 0.76 -20.73 13.02
N GLU A 280 0.40 -20.96 14.28
CA GLU A 280 -0.49 -22.04 14.70
C GLU A 280 -1.87 -21.95 14.01
N PHE A 281 -2.44 -20.74 13.96
CA PHE A 281 -3.68 -20.51 13.21
C PHE A 281 -3.48 -20.71 11.70
N GLY A 282 -2.35 -20.27 11.16
CA GLY A 282 -2.01 -20.47 9.75
C GLY A 282 -1.82 -21.95 9.40
N GLU A 283 -1.29 -22.76 10.32
CA GLU A 283 -1.08 -24.19 10.12
C GLU A 283 -2.43 -24.90 10.12
N TYR A 284 -3.34 -24.49 10.99
CA TYR A 284 -4.73 -24.93 10.94
C TYR A 284 -5.40 -24.56 9.60
N ALA A 285 -5.24 -23.31 9.15
CA ALA A 285 -5.81 -22.85 7.88
C ALA A 285 -5.18 -23.56 6.65
N PHE A 286 -3.89 -23.89 6.71
CA PHE A 286 -3.20 -24.69 5.70
C PHE A 286 -3.72 -26.14 5.68
N ALA A 287 -3.91 -26.74 6.86
CA ALA A 287 -4.47 -28.09 6.99
C ALA A 287 -5.90 -28.20 6.43
N GLU A 288 -6.71 -27.14 6.59
CA GLU A 288 -8.06 -27.03 6.02
C GLU A 288 -8.08 -26.61 4.54
N GLY A 289 -6.92 -26.38 3.93
CA GLY A 289 -6.78 -26.00 2.51
C GLY A 289 -7.23 -24.56 2.20
N TRP A 290 -7.24 -23.66 3.19
CA TRP A 290 -7.56 -22.25 2.98
C TRP A 290 -6.36 -21.43 2.49
N ILE A 291 -5.15 -21.97 2.65
CA ILE A 291 -3.88 -21.34 2.28
C ILE A 291 -3.05 -22.36 1.51
N ASP A 292 -2.45 -21.95 0.40
CA ASP A 292 -1.66 -22.81 -0.49
C ASP A 292 -0.22 -23.06 0.01
N GLU A 293 0.27 -22.21 0.92
CA GLU A 293 1.64 -22.25 1.45
C GLU A 293 1.67 -22.35 2.99
N PRO A 294 2.66 -23.06 3.56
CA PRO A 294 2.81 -23.15 5.00
C PRO A 294 3.13 -21.76 5.60
N PRO A 295 2.48 -21.36 6.70
CA PRO A 295 2.71 -20.06 7.31
C PRO A 295 4.14 -19.93 7.86
N ASN A 296 4.75 -18.78 7.63
CA ASN A 296 6.03 -18.42 8.24
C ASN A 296 5.78 -17.36 9.33
N VAL A 297 6.60 -17.39 10.39
CA VAL A 297 6.64 -16.36 11.44
C VAL A 297 6.83 -14.95 10.85
N LEU A 298 7.55 -14.84 9.73
CA LEU A 298 7.83 -13.60 9.01
C LEU A 298 6.76 -13.21 7.97
N ASN A 299 5.53 -13.74 8.07
CA ASN A 299 4.44 -13.40 7.16
C ASN A 299 4.01 -11.91 7.35
N PRO A 300 3.76 -11.15 6.26
CA PRO A 300 3.21 -9.79 6.31
C PRO A 300 1.97 -9.62 7.20
N ILE A 301 1.12 -10.65 7.32
CA ILE A 301 -0.08 -10.63 8.18
C ILE A 301 0.29 -10.50 9.66
N ASN A 302 1.34 -11.20 10.11
CA ASN A 302 1.83 -11.09 11.48
C ASN A 302 2.30 -9.64 11.73
N GLY A 303 3.09 -9.10 10.81
CA GLY A 303 3.48 -7.68 10.84
C GLY A 303 2.26 -6.75 10.93
N ALA A 304 1.25 -6.94 10.08
CA ALA A 304 0.05 -6.11 10.07
C ALA A 304 -0.70 -6.10 11.41
N ILE A 305 -0.84 -7.25 12.06
CA ILE A 305 -1.51 -7.37 13.37
C ILE A 305 -0.73 -6.59 14.43
N VAL A 306 0.58 -6.81 14.48
CA VAL A 306 1.48 -6.21 15.48
C VAL A 306 1.52 -4.70 15.34
N VAL A 307 1.74 -4.22 14.11
CA VAL A 307 1.74 -2.80 13.81
C VAL A 307 0.36 -2.20 14.08
N GLY A 308 -0.72 -2.91 13.75
CA GLY A 308 -2.09 -2.51 14.04
C GLY A 308 -2.33 -2.28 15.54
N VAL A 309 -1.94 -3.24 16.38
CA VAL A 309 -2.04 -3.11 17.85
C VAL A 309 -1.18 -1.95 18.37
N MET A 310 0.01 -1.73 17.81
CA MET A 310 0.88 -0.62 18.22
C MET A 310 0.30 0.76 17.87
N ILE A 311 -0.29 0.93 16.68
CA ILE A 311 -0.81 2.23 16.24
C ILE A 311 -2.23 2.50 16.72
N LEU A 312 -2.96 1.47 17.20
CA LEU A 312 -4.33 1.60 17.69
C LEU A 312 -4.47 2.63 18.83
N PRO A 313 -3.65 2.63 19.91
CA PRO A 313 -3.75 3.62 20.97
C PRO A 313 -3.53 5.06 20.48
N LEU A 314 -2.66 5.23 19.48
CA LEU A 314 -2.40 6.52 18.85
C LEU A 314 -3.64 7.02 18.10
N VAL A 315 -4.23 6.19 17.24
CA VAL A 315 -5.46 6.54 16.49
C VAL A 315 -6.60 6.84 17.45
N ALA A 316 -6.80 5.98 18.46
CA ALA A 316 -7.86 6.14 19.45
C ALA A 316 -7.72 7.44 20.26
N SER A 317 -6.52 7.73 20.78
CA SER A 317 -6.30 8.92 21.59
C SER A 317 -6.47 10.20 20.75
N MET A 318 -5.83 10.28 19.59
CA MET A 318 -5.89 11.50 18.77
C MET A 318 -7.25 11.73 18.11
N SER A 319 -7.95 10.67 17.69
CA SER A 319 -9.33 10.81 17.19
C SER A 319 -10.28 11.27 18.29
N GLU A 320 -10.04 10.88 19.54
CA GLU A 320 -10.85 11.31 20.69
C GLU A 320 -10.62 12.79 21.00
N ASP A 321 -9.37 13.27 20.92
CA ASP A 321 -9.06 14.71 21.04
C ASP A 321 -9.76 15.52 19.95
N ALA A 322 -9.75 15.01 18.71
CA ALA A 322 -10.42 15.64 17.58
C ALA A 322 -11.94 15.74 17.80
N LEU A 323 -12.58 14.68 18.32
CA LEU A 323 -14.01 14.68 18.63
C LEU A 323 -14.36 15.63 19.77
N ARG A 324 -13.51 15.72 20.81
CA ARG A 324 -13.71 16.61 21.95
C ARG A 324 -13.45 18.08 21.66
N ALA A 325 -12.64 18.37 20.64
CA ALA A 325 -12.41 19.73 20.19
C ALA A 325 -13.66 20.38 19.54
N VAL A 326 -14.64 19.58 19.13
CA VAL A 326 -15.89 20.08 18.55
C VAL A 326 -16.74 20.78 19.63
N PRO A 327 -17.21 22.02 19.40
CA PRO A 327 -18.01 22.77 20.38
C PRO A 327 -19.28 22.04 20.81
N ASN A 328 -19.60 22.08 22.12
CA ASN A 328 -20.81 21.45 22.66
C ASN A 328 -22.11 22.04 22.10
N GLU A 329 -22.09 23.30 21.65
CA GLU A 329 -23.23 23.98 21.02
C GLU A 329 -23.79 23.21 19.81
N LEU A 330 -22.93 22.56 19.02
CA LEU A 330 -23.36 21.74 17.88
C LEU A 330 -24.11 20.49 18.34
N ARG A 331 -23.68 19.89 19.45
CA ARG A 331 -24.33 18.73 20.05
C ARG A 331 -25.70 19.10 20.62
N GLU A 332 -25.76 20.17 21.40
CA GLU A 332 -26.99 20.68 22.01
C GLU A 332 -27.98 21.16 20.94
N GLY A 333 -27.51 21.87 19.91
CA GLY A 333 -28.33 22.31 18.79
C GLY A 333 -28.93 21.16 17.99
N SER A 334 -28.17 20.09 17.74
CA SER A 334 -28.68 18.89 17.07
C SER A 334 -29.76 18.18 17.89
N LEU A 335 -29.56 18.05 19.21
CA LEU A 335 -30.54 17.45 20.12
C LEU A 335 -31.81 18.31 20.23
N ALA A 336 -31.68 19.64 20.23
CA ALA A 336 -32.81 20.57 20.25
C ALA A 336 -33.70 20.48 19.00
N LEU A 337 -33.13 20.08 17.86
CA LEU A 337 -33.86 19.78 16.62
C LEU A 337 -34.55 18.40 16.63
N GLY A 338 -34.48 17.66 17.75
CA GLY A 338 -35.10 16.35 17.90
C GLY A 338 -34.26 15.18 17.36
N ALA A 339 -32.99 15.40 17.02
CA ALA A 339 -32.11 14.32 16.60
C ALA A 339 -31.78 13.38 17.77
N THR A 340 -31.62 12.09 17.48
CA THR A 340 -31.13 11.13 18.48
C THR A 340 -29.63 11.28 18.72
N LYS A 341 -29.14 10.85 19.88
CA LYS A 341 -27.70 10.90 20.20
C LYS A 341 -26.83 10.22 19.14
N ILE A 342 -27.28 9.08 18.60
CA ILE A 342 -26.59 8.36 17.51
C ILE A 342 -26.53 9.24 16.25
N GLU A 343 -27.66 9.85 15.87
CA GLU A 343 -27.68 10.74 14.71
C GLU A 343 -26.80 11.96 14.89
N THR A 344 -26.79 12.59 16.08
CA THR A 344 -25.88 13.68 16.39
C THR A 344 -24.42 13.24 16.28
N THR A 345 -24.06 12.06 16.81
CA THR A 345 -22.71 11.53 16.69
C THR A 345 -22.30 11.35 15.22
N PHE A 346 -23.09 10.61 14.43
CA PHE A 346 -22.70 10.25 13.06
C PHE A 346 -22.85 11.38 12.04
N LYS A 347 -23.90 12.20 12.15
CA LYS A 347 -24.22 13.23 11.17
C LYS A 347 -23.64 14.61 11.52
N VAL A 348 -23.26 14.85 12.77
CA VAL A 348 -22.74 16.16 13.20
C VAL A 348 -21.33 16.03 13.75
N MET A 349 -21.13 15.24 14.81
CA MET A 349 -19.84 15.21 15.53
C MET A 349 -18.72 14.62 14.68
N ILE A 350 -18.92 13.45 14.07
CA ILE A 350 -17.93 12.80 13.20
C ILE A 350 -17.64 13.65 11.96
N GLN A 351 -18.65 14.32 11.40
CA GLN A 351 -18.46 15.20 10.24
C GLN A 351 -17.67 16.47 10.60
N ALA A 352 -17.91 17.03 11.78
CA ALA A 352 -17.19 18.20 12.27
C ALA A 352 -15.73 17.90 12.66
N SER A 353 -15.44 16.69 13.18
CA SER A 353 -14.09 16.28 13.60
C SER A 353 -13.30 15.53 12.52
N LEU A 354 -13.86 15.39 11.31
CA LEU A 354 -13.35 14.53 10.24
C LEU A 354 -11.90 14.87 9.87
N SER A 355 -11.54 16.15 9.81
CA SER A 355 -10.17 16.60 9.55
C SER A 355 -9.17 16.12 10.60
N GLY A 356 -9.54 16.13 11.88
CA GLY A 356 -8.71 15.64 12.98
C GLY A 356 -8.61 14.12 13.00
N ILE A 357 -9.70 13.41 12.72
CA ILE A 357 -9.69 11.94 12.58
C ILE A 357 -8.76 11.54 11.42
N ILE A 358 -8.89 12.16 10.24
CA ILE A 358 -7.99 11.90 9.11
C ILE A 358 -6.54 12.20 9.48
N ALA A 359 -6.25 13.31 10.16
CA ALA A 359 -4.89 13.64 10.60
C ALA A 359 -4.31 12.55 11.52
N SER A 360 -5.11 12.01 12.44
CA SER A 360 -4.68 10.89 13.31
C SER A 360 -4.35 9.62 12.52
N ILE A 361 -5.15 9.30 11.49
CA ILE A 361 -4.94 8.15 10.62
C ILE A 361 -3.67 8.32 9.78
N ILE A 362 -3.46 9.52 9.22
CA ILE A 362 -2.25 9.84 8.45
C ILE A 362 -1.01 9.70 9.34
N LEU A 363 -1.04 10.23 10.57
CA LEU A 363 0.08 10.10 11.49
C LEU A 363 0.37 8.63 11.86
N ALA A 364 -0.68 7.83 12.08
CA ALA A 364 -0.56 6.40 12.32
C ALA A 364 0.04 5.66 11.13
N LEU A 365 -0.38 6.00 9.89
CA LEU A 365 0.20 5.47 8.66
C LEU A 365 1.68 5.85 8.53
N SER A 366 2.04 7.12 8.76
CA SER A 366 3.44 7.55 8.75
C SER A 366 4.30 6.78 9.76
N ARG A 367 3.74 6.45 10.94
CA ARG A 367 4.43 5.66 11.96
C ARG A 367 4.53 4.17 11.60
N ALA A 368 3.55 3.63 10.89
CA ALA A 368 3.56 2.25 10.41
C ALA A 368 4.61 2.05 9.30
N VAL A 369 4.70 3.00 8.36
CA VAL A 369 5.65 2.96 7.23
C VAL A 369 7.07 3.36 7.65
N GLY A 370 7.20 4.36 8.52
CA GLY A 370 8.50 4.97 8.85
C GLY A 370 9.37 4.20 9.85
N ARG A 371 8.92 3.04 10.37
CA ARG A 371 9.73 2.24 11.30
C ARG A 371 10.30 1.01 10.58
N PRO A 372 11.63 0.79 10.63
CA PRO A 372 12.19 -0.48 10.21
C PRO A 372 11.75 -1.55 11.22
N TRP A 373 10.95 -2.49 10.74
CA TRP A 373 10.55 -3.68 11.48
C TRP A 373 11.67 -4.72 11.33
N PRO A 374 12.13 -5.34 12.43
CA PRO A 374 13.23 -6.29 12.43
C PRO A 374 12.90 -7.61 11.73
#